data_AF-A0A5C7GGT2-F1
#
_entry.id   AF-A0A5C7GGT2-F1
#
_cell.length_a   1.000
_cell.length_b   1.000
_cell.length_c   1.000
_cell.angle_alpha   90.00
_cell.angle_beta   90.00
_cell.angle_gamma   90.00
#
_symmetry.space_group_name_H-M   'P 1'
#
loop_
_entity.id
_entity.type
_entity.pdbx_description
1 polymer ?
#
loop_
_entity_poly.entity_id
_entity_poly.type
_entity_poly.pdbx_seq_one_letter_code
_entity_poly.pdbx_strand_id
1 'polypeptide(L)'
;MIEDELIKIWQSSSNQERIKFEKSKLMIELQSSLKRLDKWWNYIELSEMVLAIFGVLLSTFLLFKIPFILTKIALALMIICAVYLIIKYRGVKKFQPSDLENNYLNYLKKNREYLQAQKKFLKTYFYWGILPVYPIMLLFTISVWEKVPIHLIALINVATIGIGIYGYFLNKKRVKREITPRISGINELINQLEK
;
A
#
# COMPACT_ATOMS: atom_id res chain seq x y z
N MET A 1 31.80 9.52 -29.62
CA MET A 1 31.92 8.49 -30.67
C MET A 1 30.70 7.58 -30.72
N ILE A 2 30.45 6.70 -29.73
CA ILE A 2 29.26 5.81 -29.73
C ILE A 2 27.94 6.61 -29.66
N GLU A 3 27.92 7.69 -28.88
CA GLU A 3 26.73 8.54 -28.73
C GLU A 3 26.41 9.32 -30.02
N ASP A 4 27.44 9.80 -30.73
CA ASP A 4 27.30 10.49 -32.02
C ASP A 4 26.81 9.55 -33.14
N GLU A 5 27.22 8.28 -33.11
CA GLU A 5 26.73 7.24 -34.03
C GLU A 5 25.26 6.89 -33.76
N LEU A 6 24.85 6.78 -32.49
CA LEU A 6 23.45 6.57 -32.11
C LEU A 6 22.56 7.74 -32.54
N ILE A 7 23.05 8.98 -32.40
CA ILE A 7 22.33 10.17 -32.86
C ILE A 7 22.15 10.17 -34.38
N LYS A 8 23.19 9.79 -35.14
CA LYS A 8 23.10 9.65 -36.60
C LYS A 8 22.10 8.58 -37.02
N ILE A 9 22.14 7.40 -36.39
CA ILE A 9 21.19 6.31 -36.65
C ILE A 9 19.76 6.78 -36.36
N TRP A 10 19.53 7.48 -35.25
CA TRP A 10 18.23 8.05 -34.90
C TRP A 10 17.77 9.12 -35.90
N GLN A 11 18.67 9.98 -36.38
CA GLN A 11 18.36 10.99 -37.39
C GLN A 11 18.03 10.35 -38.76
N SER A 12 18.62 9.20 -39.09
CA SER A 12 18.36 8.47 -40.32
C SER A 12 17.16 7.50 -40.29
N SER A 13 16.69 7.12 -39.11
CA SER A 13 15.59 6.15 -38.96
C SER A 13 14.26 6.73 -39.45
N SER A 14 13.42 5.88 -40.06
CA SER A 14 12.09 6.28 -40.52
C SER A 14 11.18 6.69 -39.36
N ASN A 15 10.17 7.53 -39.61
CA ASN A 15 9.18 7.90 -38.59
C ASN A 15 8.48 6.67 -37.98
N GLN A 16 8.30 5.59 -38.74
CA GLN A 16 7.72 4.34 -38.23
C GLN A 16 8.63 3.63 -37.22
N GLU A 17 9.95 3.62 -37.46
CA GLU A 17 10.92 3.03 -36.53
C GLU A 17 11.05 3.84 -35.25
N ARG A 18 11.02 5.18 -35.34
CA ARG A 18 11.02 6.06 -34.16
C ARG A 18 9.79 5.81 -33.28
N ILE A 19 8.60 5.73 -33.88
CA ILE A 19 7.35 5.45 -33.16
C ILE A 19 7.40 4.05 -32.51
N LYS A 20 7.91 3.04 -33.22
CA LYS A 20 8.07 1.69 -32.67
C LYS A 20 9.03 1.68 -31.48
N PHE A 21 10.15 2.38 -31.59
CA PHE A 21 11.15 2.49 -30.51
C PHE A 21 10.59 3.22 -29.28
N GLU A 22 9.92 4.36 -29.47
CA GLU A 22 9.28 5.10 -28.37
C GLU A 22 8.24 4.24 -27.63
N LYS A 23 7.41 3.49 -28.38
CA LYS A 23 6.45 2.55 -27.82
C LYS A 23 7.14 1.45 -27.00
N SER A 24 8.20 0.83 -27.53
CA SER A 24 8.98 -0.19 -26.81
C SER A 24 9.65 0.36 -25.55
N LYS A 25 10.23 1.57 -25.63
CA LYS A 25 10.82 2.26 -24.47
C LYS A 25 9.77 2.50 -23.38
N LEU A 26 8.61 3.02 -23.76
CA LEU A 26 7.53 3.33 -22.84
C LEU A 26 6.95 2.06 -22.18
N MET A 27 6.85 0.95 -22.93
CA MET A 27 6.49 -0.37 -22.38
C MET A 27 7.48 -0.85 -21.31
N ILE A 28 8.79 -0.77 -21.58
CA ILE A 28 9.84 -1.20 -20.65
C ILE A 28 9.86 -0.33 -19.40
N GLU A 29 9.80 0.99 -19.56
CA GLU A 29 9.77 1.93 -18.45
C GLU A 29 8.55 1.70 -17.57
N LEU A 30 7.36 1.56 -18.16
CA LEU A 30 6.15 1.28 -17.40
C LEU A 30 6.27 -0.04 -16.64
N GLN A 31 6.67 -1.13 -17.31
CA GLN A 31 6.80 -2.45 -16.68
C GLN A 31 7.80 -2.42 -15.51
N SER A 32 8.95 -1.77 -15.67
CA SER A 32 9.92 -1.60 -14.59
C SER A 32 9.32 -0.82 -13.41
N SER A 33 8.54 0.24 -13.70
CA SER A 33 7.92 1.07 -12.70
C SER A 33 6.81 0.36 -11.91
N LEU A 34 6.08 -0.55 -12.57
CA LEU A 34 5.04 -1.41 -11.99
C LEU A 34 5.67 -2.47 -11.11
N LYS A 35 6.72 -3.15 -11.60
CA LYS A 35 7.47 -4.15 -10.80
C LYS A 35 8.07 -3.55 -9.54
N ARG A 36 8.59 -2.31 -9.61
CA ARG A 36 9.09 -1.59 -8.43
C ARG A 36 7.97 -1.30 -7.42
N LEU A 37 6.79 -0.89 -7.90
CA LEU A 37 5.64 -0.62 -7.04
C LEU A 37 5.11 -1.92 -6.41
N ASP A 38 5.06 -3.01 -7.16
CA ASP A 38 4.63 -4.33 -6.68
C ASP A 38 5.56 -4.87 -5.59
N LYS A 39 6.88 -4.81 -5.78
CA LYS A 39 7.86 -5.17 -4.74
C LYS A 39 7.63 -4.39 -3.45
N TRP A 40 7.41 -3.09 -3.58
CA TRP A 40 7.14 -2.24 -2.43
C TRP A 40 5.80 -2.58 -1.74
N TRP A 41 4.77 -2.90 -2.52
CA TRP A 41 3.48 -3.34 -1.99
C TRP A 41 3.63 -4.66 -1.20
N ASN A 42 4.35 -5.63 -1.77
CA ASN A 42 4.65 -6.90 -1.11
C ASN A 42 5.42 -6.70 0.20
N TYR A 43 6.35 -5.73 0.24
CA TYR A 43 7.07 -5.38 1.47
C TYR A 43 6.12 -4.83 2.55
N ILE A 44 5.18 -3.94 2.19
CA ILE A 44 4.18 -3.43 3.13
C ILE A 44 3.28 -4.55 3.63
N GLU A 45 2.77 -5.40 2.72
CA GLU A 45 1.93 -6.54 3.10
C GLU A 45 2.66 -7.46 4.09
N LEU A 46 3.92 -7.79 3.82
CA LEU A 46 4.73 -8.62 4.69
C LEU A 46 4.96 -7.95 6.06
N SER A 47 5.34 -6.67 6.05
CA SER A 47 5.59 -5.92 7.29
C SER A 47 4.34 -5.85 8.16
N GLU A 48 3.18 -5.57 7.58
CA GLU A 48 1.90 -5.47 8.28
C GLU A 48 1.44 -6.84 8.80
N MET A 49 1.67 -7.91 8.03
CA MET A 49 1.36 -9.28 8.46
C MET A 49 2.23 -9.69 9.66
N VAL A 50 3.53 -9.39 9.63
CA VAL A 50 4.45 -9.67 10.75
C VAL A 50 4.04 -8.88 11.99
N LEU A 51 3.72 -7.58 11.84
CA LEU A 51 3.23 -6.74 12.93
C LEU A 51 1.91 -7.26 13.51
N ALA A 52 0.97 -7.69 12.67
CA ALA A 52 -0.30 -8.25 13.11
C ALA A 52 -0.11 -9.57 13.90
N ILE A 53 0.75 -10.48 13.41
CA ILE A 53 1.06 -11.74 14.12
C ILE A 53 1.70 -11.44 15.47
N PHE A 54 2.69 -10.54 15.51
CA PHE A 54 3.34 -10.13 16.74
C PHE A 54 2.34 -9.50 17.72
N GLY A 55 1.46 -8.61 17.23
CA GLY A 55 0.41 -7.97 18.01
C GLY A 55 -0.56 -8.99 18.62
N VAL A 56 -0.96 -10.03 17.87
CA VAL A 56 -1.82 -11.11 18.37
C VAL A 56 -1.12 -11.93 19.45
N LEU A 57 0.14 -12.33 19.23
CA LEU A 57 0.90 -13.10 20.22
C LEU A 57 1.08 -12.32 21.52
N LEU A 58 1.52 -11.06 21.42
CA LEU A 58 1.72 -10.19 22.58
C LEU A 58 0.39 -9.95 23.31
N SER A 59 -0.69 -9.68 22.58
CA SER A 59 -2.00 -9.44 23.18
C SER A 59 -2.52 -10.68 23.91
N THR A 60 -2.33 -11.86 23.33
CA THR A 60 -2.72 -13.13 23.94
C THR A 60 -1.94 -13.39 25.22
N PHE A 61 -0.63 -13.15 25.23
CA PHE A 61 0.19 -13.27 26.43
C PHE A 61 -0.24 -12.30 27.55
N LEU A 62 -0.52 -11.05 27.20
CA LEU A 62 -0.96 -10.03 28.16
C LEU A 62 -2.37 -10.30 28.70
N LEU A 63 -3.24 -10.94 27.92
CA LEU A 63 -4.61 -11.28 28.32
C LEU A 63 -4.67 -12.11 29.61
N PHE A 64 -3.71 -13.03 29.79
CA PHE A 64 -3.63 -13.91 30.97
C PHE A 64 -2.92 -13.26 32.16
N LYS A 65 -2.04 -12.28 31.92
CA LYS A 65 -1.26 -11.63 33.00
C LYS A 65 -1.97 -10.42 33.62
N ILE A 66 -2.78 -9.70 32.86
CA ILE A 66 -3.37 -8.45 33.31
C ILE A 66 -4.75 -8.72 33.96
N PRO A 67 -4.98 -8.29 35.22
CA PRO A 67 -6.23 -8.58 35.92
C PRO A 67 -7.41 -7.68 35.46
N PHE A 68 -7.13 -6.56 34.80
CA PHE A 68 -8.14 -5.56 34.43
C PHE A 68 -9.07 -6.01 33.30
N ILE A 69 -10.37 -5.96 33.54
CA ILE A 69 -11.41 -6.34 32.57
C ILE A 69 -11.35 -5.46 31.32
N LEU A 70 -11.26 -4.14 31.48
CA LEU A 70 -11.15 -3.20 30.36
C LEU A 70 -9.94 -3.49 29.46
N THR A 71 -8.79 -3.82 30.06
CA THR A 71 -7.60 -4.21 29.29
C THR A 71 -7.85 -5.51 28.52
N LYS A 72 -8.52 -6.50 29.11
CA LYS A 72 -8.86 -7.75 28.41
C LYS A 72 -9.77 -7.51 27.21
N ILE A 73 -10.78 -6.63 27.36
CA ILE A 73 -11.66 -6.22 26.26
C ILE A 73 -10.83 -5.55 25.14
N ALA A 74 -9.96 -4.60 25.50
CA ALA A 74 -9.10 -3.92 24.54
C ALA A 74 -8.18 -4.91 23.79
N LEU A 75 -7.57 -5.85 24.50
CA LEU A 75 -6.72 -6.89 23.90
C LEU A 75 -7.51 -7.83 22.97
N ALA A 76 -8.72 -8.23 23.35
CA ALA A 76 -9.60 -9.03 22.49
C ALA A 76 -9.98 -8.27 21.20
N LEU A 77 -10.35 -6.99 21.32
CA LEU A 77 -10.63 -6.13 20.17
C LEU A 77 -9.38 -5.93 19.30
N MET A 78 -8.18 -5.86 19.89
CA MET A 78 -6.92 -5.76 19.15
C MET A 78 -6.69 -6.99 18.28
N ILE A 79 -6.96 -8.20 18.79
CA ILE A 79 -6.87 -9.45 18.03
C ILE A 79 -7.86 -9.44 16.86
N ILE A 80 -9.12 -9.06 17.11
CA ILE A 80 -10.14 -8.94 16.05
C ILE A 80 -9.71 -7.92 14.99
N CYS A 81 -9.19 -6.78 15.41
CA CYS A 81 -8.70 -5.73 14.51
C CYS A 81 -7.52 -6.22 13.66
N ALA A 82 -6.57 -6.96 14.24
CA ALA A 82 -5.44 -7.54 13.51
C ALA A 82 -5.93 -8.49 12.40
N VAL A 83 -6.88 -9.38 12.70
CA VAL A 83 -7.50 -10.29 11.71
C VAL A 83 -8.21 -9.50 10.61
N TYR A 84 -8.99 -8.47 10.98
CA TYR A 84 -9.66 -7.59 10.03
C TYR A 84 -8.69 -6.90 9.07
N LEU A 85 -7.56 -6.37 9.58
CA LEU A 85 -6.52 -5.74 8.77
C LEU A 85 -5.90 -6.74 7.78
N ILE A 86 -5.57 -7.96 8.23
CA ILE A 86 -5.05 -9.02 7.33
C ILE A 86 -6.02 -9.30 6.18
N ILE A 87 -7.32 -9.42 6.46
CA ILE A 87 -8.35 -9.64 5.44
C ILE A 87 -8.39 -8.47 4.45
N LYS A 88 -8.29 -7.22 4.94
CA LYS A 88 -8.27 -6.01 4.10
C LYS A 88 -7.07 -5.98 3.16
N TYR A 89 -5.86 -6.27 3.64
CA TYR A 89 -4.66 -6.31 2.80
C TYR A 89 -4.74 -7.41 1.74
N ARG A 90 -5.18 -8.62 2.11
CA ARG A 90 -5.38 -9.74 1.16
C ARG A 90 -6.45 -9.43 0.10
N GLY A 91 -7.44 -8.59 0.42
CA GLY A 91 -8.47 -8.18 -0.51
C GLY A 91 -7.95 -7.44 -1.75
N VAL A 92 -6.87 -6.66 -1.60
CA VAL A 92 -6.24 -5.95 -2.73
C VAL A 92 -5.43 -6.90 -3.61
N LYS A 93 -4.82 -7.93 -3.02
CA LYS A 93 -4.00 -8.93 -3.73
C LYS A 93 -4.79 -9.75 -4.75
N LYS A 94 -6.11 -9.88 -4.57
CA LYS A 94 -7.00 -10.56 -5.53
C LYS A 94 -6.94 -9.97 -6.94
N PHE A 95 -6.55 -8.70 -7.07
CA PHE A 95 -6.42 -8.02 -8.35
C PHE A 95 -5.00 -8.08 -8.93
N GLN A 96 -4.04 -8.69 -8.23
CA GLN A 96 -2.66 -8.76 -8.70
C GLN A 96 -2.59 -9.54 -10.02
N PRO A 97 -1.98 -8.97 -11.08
CA PRO A 97 -1.86 -9.63 -12.37
C PRO A 97 -0.96 -10.86 -12.26
N SER A 98 -1.27 -11.89 -13.06
CA SER A 98 -0.42 -13.08 -13.19
C SER A 98 0.63 -12.85 -14.27
N ASP A 99 1.87 -13.29 -14.02
CA ASP A 99 2.95 -13.27 -15.02
C ASP A 99 2.64 -14.15 -16.26
N LEU A 100 1.62 -15.01 -16.19
CA LEU A 100 1.19 -15.93 -17.26
C LEU A 100 0.12 -15.33 -18.19
N GLU A 101 -0.07 -14.01 -18.20
CA GLU A 101 -1.02 -13.40 -19.12
C GLU A 101 -0.49 -13.43 -20.56
N ASN A 102 -1.07 -14.32 -21.37
CA ASN A 102 -0.71 -14.55 -22.78
C ASN A 102 -0.79 -13.29 -23.68
N ASN A 103 -1.39 -12.19 -23.22
CA ASN A 103 -1.53 -10.94 -23.97
C ASN A 103 -1.14 -9.72 -23.12
N TYR A 104 -0.19 -8.93 -23.61
CA TYR A 104 0.28 -7.70 -22.97
C TYR A 104 -0.83 -6.67 -22.73
N LEU A 105 -1.82 -6.57 -23.63
CA LEU A 105 -2.96 -5.68 -23.45
C LEU A 105 -3.82 -6.10 -22.25
N ASN A 106 -4.02 -7.40 -22.05
CA ASN A 106 -4.74 -7.93 -20.89
C ASN A 106 -3.94 -7.67 -19.61
N TYR A 107 -2.61 -7.86 -19.67
CA TYR A 107 -1.71 -7.54 -18.55
C TYR A 107 -1.84 -6.07 -18.13
N LEU A 108 -1.86 -5.13 -19.08
CA LEU A 108 -2.07 -3.71 -18.78
C LEU A 108 -3.45 -3.44 -18.16
N LYS A 109 -4.51 -4.05 -18.70
CA LYS A 109 -5.88 -3.90 -18.16
C LYS A 109 -5.97 -4.39 -16.71
N LYS A 110 -5.42 -5.56 -16.39
CA LYS A 110 -5.40 -6.07 -15.01
C LYS A 110 -4.52 -5.24 -14.09
N ASN A 111 -3.35 -4.77 -14.55
CA ASN A 111 -2.53 -3.83 -13.77
C ASN A 111 -3.29 -2.55 -13.45
N ARG A 112 -4.07 -2.01 -14.40
CA ARG A 112 -4.90 -0.84 -14.16
C ARG A 112 -5.91 -1.08 -13.03
N GLU A 113 -6.60 -2.21 -13.07
CA GLU A 113 -7.55 -2.61 -12.03
C GLU A 113 -6.86 -2.78 -10.67
N TYR A 114 -5.69 -3.41 -10.64
CA TYR A 114 -4.88 -3.56 -9.44
C TYR A 114 -4.49 -2.21 -8.83
N LEU A 115 -3.97 -1.29 -9.64
CA LEU A 115 -3.63 0.07 -9.19
C LEU A 115 -4.85 0.86 -8.73
N GLN A 116 -6.02 0.65 -9.34
CA GLN A 116 -7.27 1.26 -8.88
C GLN A 116 -7.70 0.71 -7.52
N ALA A 117 -7.57 -0.59 -7.30
CA ALA A 117 -7.81 -1.22 -6.01
C ALA A 117 -6.86 -0.68 -4.93
N GLN A 118 -5.55 -0.61 -5.22
CA GLN A 118 -4.55 0.00 -4.33
C GLN A 118 -4.86 1.48 -4.04
N LYS A 119 -5.24 2.25 -5.06
CA LYS A 119 -5.65 3.65 -4.91
C LYS A 119 -6.83 3.80 -3.96
N LYS A 120 -7.88 2.98 -4.14
CA LYS A 120 -9.06 3.00 -3.28
C LYS A 120 -8.68 2.63 -1.85
N PHE A 121 -7.89 1.58 -1.69
CA PHE A 121 -7.39 1.10 -0.39
C PHE A 121 -6.64 2.19 0.38
N LEU A 122 -5.65 2.84 -0.25
CA LEU A 122 -4.87 3.90 0.40
C LEU A 122 -5.69 5.16 0.68
N LYS A 123 -6.65 5.52 -0.20
CA LYS A 123 -7.53 6.67 0.03
C LYS A 123 -8.47 6.47 1.20
N THR A 124 -8.93 5.24 1.44
CA THR A 124 -9.84 4.91 2.54
C THR A 124 -9.12 4.49 3.83
N TYR A 125 -7.79 4.60 3.88
CA TYR A 125 -6.96 4.22 5.04
C TYR A 125 -7.45 4.78 6.38
N PHE A 126 -7.99 6.00 6.36
CA PHE A 126 -8.59 6.59 7.56
C PHE A 126 -9.71 5.71 8.16
N TYR A 127 -10.59 5.16 7.32
CA TYR A 127 -11.77 4.42 7.77
C TYR A 127 -11.47 2.98 8.18
N TRP A 128 -10.57 2.29 7.48
CA TRP A 128 -10.28 0.88 7.77
C TRP A 128 -8.99 0.68 8.57
N GLY A 129 -8.06 1.64 8.58
CA GLY A 129 -6.80 1.55 9.31
C GLY A 129 -6.84 2.31 10.63
N ILE A 130 -7.12 3.60 10.59
CA ILE A 130 -7.03 4.47 11.78
C ILE A 130 -8.25 4.32 12.69
N LEU A 131 -9.44 4.43 12.12
CA LEU A 131 -10.70 4.47 12.87
C LEU A 131 -10.93 3.23 13.75
N PRO A 132 -10.65 1.98 13.31
CA PRO A 132 -10.85 0.80 14.15
C PRO A 132 -9.86 0.69 15.33
N VAL A 133 -8.65 1.25 15.18
CA VAL A 133 -7.59 1.18 16.19
C VAL A 133 -7.84 2.17 17.33
N TYR A 134 -8.41 3.34 17.02
CA TYR A 134 -8.52 4.43 17.99
C TYR A 134 -9.40 4.11 19.22
N PRO A 135 -10.61 3.53 19.09
CA PRO A 135 -11.41 3.12 20.25
C PRO A 135 -10.70 2.07 21.12
N ILE A 136 -9.93 1.17 20.52
CA ILE A 136 -9.17 0.14 21.23
C ILE A 136 -8.10 0.79 22.10
N MET A 137 -7.39 1.78 21.56
CA MET A 137 -6.39 2.55 22.29
C MET A 137 -7.00 3.37 23.43
N LEU A 138 -8.17 3.97 23.24
CA LEU A 138 -8.88 4.67 24.32
C LEU A 138 -9.27 3.71 25.46
N LEU A 139 -9.82 2.55 25.14
CA LEU A 139 -10.15 1.52 26.15
C LEU A 139 -8.92 1.07 26.93
N PHE A 140 -7.78 0.87 26.25
CA PHE A 140 -6.52 0.48 26.88
C PHE A 140 -5.95 1.58 27.77
N THR A 141 -6.06 2.85 27.39
CA THR A 141 -5.51 3.96 28.18
C THR A 141 -6.36 4.28 29.41
N ILE A 142 -7.69 4.21 29.28
CA ILE A 142 -8.62 4.35 30.41
C ILE A 142 -8.36 3.25 31.45
N SER A 143 -8.09 2.02 31.02
CA SER A 143 -7.89 0.89 31.94
C SER A 143 -6.64 0.98 32.81
N VAL A 144 -5.65 1.79 32.41
CA VAL A 144 -4.39 1.96 33.14
C VAL A 144 -4.22 3.35 33.75
N TRP A 145 -5.22 4.24 33.62
CA TRP A 145 -5.13 5.65 34.01
C TRP A 145 -4.65 5.84 35.45
N GLU A 146 -5.18 5.06 36.40
CA GLU A 146 -4.86 5.21 37.82
C GLU A 146 -3.45 4.72 38.18
N LYS A 147 -2.84 3.88 37.34
CA LYS A 147 -1.55 3.22 37.63
C LYS A 147 -0.38 3.79 36.85
N VAL A 148 -0.64 4.59 35.83
CA VAL A 148 0.38 5.12 34.92
C VAL A 148 0.40 6.65 35.03
N PRO A 149 1.58 7.29 35.11
CA PRO A 149 1.69 8.74 35.11
C PRO A 149 0.96 9.39 33.93
N ILE A 150 0.17 10.43 34.21
CA ILE A 150 -0.69 11.08 33.21
C ILE A 150 0.06 11.62 31.98
N HIS A 151 1.31 12.06 32.16
CA HIS A 151 2.15 12.54 31.07
C HIS A 151 2.49 11.43 30.06
N LEU A 152 2.66 10.18 30.51
CA LEU A 152 2.89 9.04 29.62
C LEU A 152 1.62 8.67 28.85
N ILE A 153 0.46 8.72 29.51
CA ILE A 153 -0.83 8.48 28.86
C ILE A 153 -1.09 9.53 27.79
N ALA A 154 -0.85 10.81 28.11
CA ALA A 154 -0.98 11.91 27.15
C ALA A 154 -0.01 11.72 25.96
N LEU A 155 1.26 11.38 26.23
CA LEU A 155 2.25 11.13 25.20
C LEU A 155 1.83 10.00 24.25
N ILE A 156 1.35 8.86 24.77
CA ILE A 156 0.92 7.71 23.94
C ILE A 156 -0.26 8.08 23.05
N ASN A 157 -1.25 8.79 23.58
CA ASN A 157 -2.41 9.24 22.80
C ASN A 157 -2.01 10.24 21.71
N VAL A 158 -1.21 11.25 22.05
CA VAL A 158 -0.70 12.23 21.08
C VAL A 158 0.14 11.55 20.00
N ALA A 159 1.02 10.63 20.37
CA ALA A 159 1.84 9.88 19.43
C ALA A 159 0.96 9.04 18.49
N THR A 160 -0.07 8.37 19.01
CA THR A 160 -0.99 7.54 18.20
C THR A 160 -1.78 8.39 17.21
N ILE A 161 -2.33 9.52 17.65
CA ILE A 161 -3.01 10.49 16.77
C ILE A 161 -2.04 11.00 15.70
N GLY A 162 -0.83 11.39 16.11
CA GLY A 162 0.22 11.87 15.22
C GLY A 162 0.59 10.86 14.14
N ILE A 163 0.81 9.59 14.52
CA ILE A 163 1.09 8.48 13.60
C ILE A 163 -0.08 8.27 12.63
N GLY A 164 -1.33 8.30 13.13
CA GLY A 164 -2.51 8.17 12.28
C GLY A 164 -2.61 9.29 11.24
N ILE A 165 -2.49 10.55 11.66
CA ILE A 165 -2.52 11.72 10.77
C ILE A 165 -1.38 11.64 9.75
N TYR A 166 -0.16 11.35 10.21
CA TYR A 166 1.00 11.19 9.35
C TYR A 166 0.81 10.08 8.31
N GLY A 167 0.30 8.91 8.72
CA GLY A 167 -0.04 7.80 7.84
C GLY A 167 -1.07 8.17 6.78
N TYR A 168 -2.12 8.92 7.14
CA TYR A 168 -3.11 9.43 6.19
C TYR A 168 -2.47 10.32 5.11
N PHE A 169 -1.64 11.29 5.52
CA PHE A 169 -0.97 12.19 4.56
C PHE A 169 0.04 11.45 3.67
N LEU A 170 0.80 10.51 4.23
CA LEU A 170 1.71 9.66 3.45
C LEU A 170 0.95 8.87 2.38
N ASN A 171 -0.16 8.23 2.75
CA ASN A 171 -0.97 7.45 1.81
C ASN A 171 -1.59 8.34 0.71
N LYS A 172 -2.08 9.53 1.06
CA LYS A 172 -2.57 10.52 0.08
C LYS A 172 -1.47 10.99 -0.87
N LYS A 173 -0.27 11.27 -0.34
CA LYS A 173 0.90 11.66 -1.13
C LYS A 173 1.33 10.55 -2.10
N ARG A 174 1.36 9.29 -1.65
CA ARG A 174 1.69 8.11 -2.48
C ARG A 174 0.69 7.91 -3.60
N VAL A 175 -0.61 8.01 -3.32
CA VAL A 175 -1.65 7.93 -4.36
C VAL A 175 -1.42 8.98 -5.45
N LYS A 176 -1.07 10.21 -5.07
CA LYS A 176 -0.81 11.30 -6.01
C LYS A 176 0.49 11.11 -6.80
N ARG A 177 1.58 10.73 -6.14
CA ARG A 177 2.93 10.70 -6.74
C ARG A 177 3.29 9.39 -7.42
N GLU A 178 2.73 8.27 -6.99
CA GLU A 178 3.16 6.96 -7.44
C GLU A 178 2.07 6.23 -8.21
N ILE A 179 0.85 6.15 -7.68
CA ILE A 179 -0.22 5.34 -8.28
C ILE A 179 -0.89 6.06 -9.45
N THR A 180 -1.30 7.30 -9.26
CA THR A 180 -2.03 8.08 -10.29
C THR A 180 -1.26 8.22 -11.61
N PRO A 181 0.05 8.60 -11.63
CA PRO A 181 0.77 8.71 -12.90
C PRO A 181 0.90 7.36 -13.63
N ARG A 182 1.06 6.24 -12.90
CA ARG A 182 1.12 4.90 -13.52
C ARG A 182 -0.20 4.47 -14.13
N ILE A 183 -1.33 4.80 -13.49
CA ILE A 183 -2.65 4.58 -14.09
C ILE A 183 -2.78 5.38 -15.41
N SER A 184 -2.30 6.63 -15.42
CA SER A 184 -2.31 7.46 -16.63
C SER A 184 -1.45 6.85 -17.74
N GLY A 185 -0.22 6.43 -17.43
CA GLY A 185 0.69 5.79 -18.40
C GLY A 185 0.15 4.46 -18.94
N ILE A 186 -0.53 3.66 -18.11
CA ILE A 186 -1.23 2.45 -18.59
C ILE A 186 -2.35 2.81 -19.56
N ASN A 187 -3.17 3.82 -19.26
CA ASN A 187 -4.26 4.23 -20.15
C ASN A 187 -3.73 4.73 -21.50
N GLU A 188 -2.63 5.47 -21.49
CA GLU A 188 -1.97 5.92 -22.72
C GLU A 188 -1.46 4.75 -23.57
N LEU A 189 -0.79 3.77 -22.96
CA LEU A 189 -0.34 2.57 -23.66
C LEU A 189 -1.47 1.72 -24.21
N ILE A 190 -2.55 1.54 -23.46
CA ILE A 190 -3.73 0.82 -23.92
C ILE A 190 -4.29 1.51 -25.17
N ASN A 191 -4.45 2.83 -25.13
CA ASN A 191 -4.96 3.61 -26.28
C ASN A 191 -4.04 3.54 -27.51
N GLN A 192 -2.73 3.39 -27.33
CA GLN A 192 -1.75 3.22 -28.42
C GLN A 192 -1.65 1.78 -28.95
N LEU A 193 -2.17 0.79 -28.21
CA LEU A 193 -2.19 -0.63 -28.60
C LEU A 193 -3.51 -1.04 -29.23
N GLU A 194 -4.60 -0.35 -28.91
CA GLU A 194 -5.93 -0.57 -29.48
C GLU A 194 -6.18 0.23 -30.78
N LYS A 195 -5.30 1.20 -31.08
CA LYS A 195 -5.21 1.87 -32.39
C LYS A 195 -4.26 1.13 -33.31
#